data_AF-A0A1C2E0I9-F1
#
_entry.id   AF-A0A1C2E0I9-F1
#
_cell.length_a   1.000
_cell.length_b   1.000
_cell.length_c   1.000
_cell.angle_alpha   90.00
_cell.angle_beta   90.00
_cell.angle_gamma   90.00
#
_symmetry.space_group_name_H-M   'P 1'
#
loop_
_entity.id
_entity.type
_entity.pdbx_description
1 polymer ?
#
loop_
_entity_poly.entity_id
_entity_poly.type
_entity_poly.pdbx_seq_one_letter_code
_entity_poly.pdbx_strand_id
1 'polypeptide(L)'
;MTDNLDNVLLIALADGALDKFIVGEPIYFQEAKVDTKEPQNVKAAFDLLVLDYWTKTKNQTFAVKFATAMLKALDTYPDKNRAIYAVSYWIQYYQYCLIQKKSNPNGKYGDLFEMDTAGIARALKHELEANKAELINDTRWAGESWNSKQGLWEPLMRMALGVRDKFEGPDFVPDNL
;
A
#
# COMPACT_ATOMS: atom_id res chain seq x y z
N MET A 1 30.80 -2.42 -11.15
CA MET A 1 29.81 -2.83 -10.14
C MET A 1 29.68 -1.66 -9.19
N THR A 2 28.64 -0.86 -9.36
CA THR A 2 28.24 0.17 -8.39
C THR A 2 27.11 -0.45 -7.58
N ASP A 3 27.38 -0.62 -6.29
CA ASP A 3 26.57 -1.36 -5.36
C ASP A 3 25.15 -0.79 -5.23
N ASN A 4 24.22 -1.72 -5.08
CA ASN A 4 22.76 -1.59 -5.03
C ASN A 4 22.26 -0.92 -3.73
N LEU A 5 23.06 -0.02 -3.13
CA LEU A 5 22.85 0.59 -1.81
C LEU A 5 21.70 1.61 -1.76
N ASP A 6 21.16 2.01 -2.91
CA ASP A 6 20.03 2.97 -2.99
C ASP A 6 18.67 2.28 -3.19
N ASN A 7 18.63 0.97 -3.43
CA ASN A 7 17.36 0.26 -3.63
C ASN A 7 16.78 -0.21 -2.29
N VAL A 8 16.01 0.66 -1.65
CA VAL A 8 15.39 0.42 -0.34
C VAL A 8 14.53 -0.84 -0.27
N LEU A 9 13.97 -1.33 -1.39
CA LEU A 9 13.26 -2.61 -1.44
C LEU A 9 14.23 -3.80 -1.27
N LEU A 10 15.39 -3.77 -1.91
CA LEU A 10 16.39 -4.84 -1.77
C LEU A 10 16.96 -4.89 -0.36
N ILE A 11 17.18 -3.73 0.27
CA ILE A 11 17.57 -3.64 1.68
C ILE A 11 16.47 -4.25 2.56
N ALA A 12 15.21 -3.86 2.37
CA ALA A 12 14.09 -4.43 3.12
C ALA A 12 13.96 -5.95 2.95
N LEU A 13 14.20 -6.47 1.74
CA LEU A 13 14.18 -7.90 1.46
C LEU A 13 15.33 -8.64 2.14
N ALA A 14 16.54 -8.06 2.14
CA ALA A 14 17.71 -8.63 2.80
C ALA A 14 17.55 -8.68 4.33
N ASP A 15 16.96 -7.63 4.91
CA ASP A 15 16.79 -7.50 6.36
C ASP A 15 15.54 -8.21 6.90
N GLY A 16 14.69 -8.77 6.03
CA GLY A 16 13.39 -9.31 6.43
C GLY A 16 12.41 -8.23 6.94
N ALA A 17 12.60 -6.99 6.48
CA ALA A 17 11.91 -5.77 6.90
C ALA A 17 10.88 -5.28 5.87
N LEU A 18 10.28 -6.19 5.10
CA LEU A 18 9.36 -5.82 4.02
C LEU A 18 8.11 -5.11 4.56
N ASP A 19 7.64 -5.42 5.76
CA ASP A 19 6.56 -4.70 6.46
C ASP A 19 6.93 -3.24 6.73
N LYS A 20 8.19 -2.96 7.08
CA LYS A 20 8.72 -1.61 7.25
C LYS A 20 8.76 -0.84 5.94
N PHE A 21 9.07 -1.52 4.84
CA PHE A 21 8.97 -0.94 3.50
C PHE A 21 7.53 -0.59 3.12
N ILE A 22 6.57 -1.47 3.44
CA ILE A 22 5.14 -1.20 3.18
C ILE A 22 4.70 0.09 3.87
N VAL A 23 5.03 0.28 5.15
CA VAL A 23 4.64 1.47 5.93
C VAL A 23 5.58 2.66 5.76
N GLY A 24 6.67 2.51 5.00
CA GLY A 24 7.64 3.55 4.70
C GLY A 24 8.49 4.00 5.90
N GLU A 25 8.86 3.08 6.78
CA GLU A 25 9.77 3.38 7.90
C GLU A 25 11.19 3.64 7.39
N PRO A 26 11.88 4.70 7.82
CA PRO A 26 13.29 4.90 7.52
C PRO A 26 14.15 3.72 7.98
N ILE A 27 15.08 3.20 7.18
CA ILE A 27 15.53 3.67 5.86
C ILE A 27 14.81 3.01 4.67
N TYR A 28 13.75 2.24 4.91
CA TYR A 28 13.07 1.39 3.94
C TYR A 28 11.99 2.10 3.11
N PHE A 29 12.16 3.37 2.74
CA PHE A 29 11.11 4.12 2.04
C PHE A 29 11.61 4.85 0.80
N GLN A 30 10.73 4.95 -0.19
CA GLN A 30 10.94 5.78 -1.35
C GLN A 30 10.35 7.16 -1.05
N GLU A 31 11.22 8.15 -1.00
CA GLU A 31 10.83 9.52 -0.67
C GLU A 31 9.78 10.08 -1.65
N ALA A 32 8.76 10.74 -1.10
CA ALA A 32 7.82 11.51 -1.89
C ALA A 32 8.49 12.82 -2.31
N LYS A 33 8.68 13.04 -3.62
CA LYS A 33 9.21 14.30 -4.18
C LYS A 33 8.22 15.48 -4.08
N VAL A 34 7.06 15.29 -3.46
CA VAL A 34 5.95 16.25 -3.40
C VAL A 34 5.72 16.67 -1.96
N ASP A 35 5.18 17.87 -1.78
CA ASP A 35 4.94 18.59 -0.52
C ASP A 35 4.10 17.84 0.54
N THR A 36 3.64 16.61 0.24
CA THR A 36 2.92 15.74 1.17
C THR A 36 3.90 14.90 1.98
N LYS A 37 3.82 15.02 3.31
CA LYS A 37 4.57 14.20 4.29
C LYS A 37 4.08 12.75 4.35
N GLU A 38 3.75 12.17 3.20
CA GLU A 38 3.30 10.78 3.08
C GLU A 38 4.39 9.82 3.58
N PRO A 39 3.98 8.71 4.21
CA PRO A 39 4.93 7.79 4.79
C PRO A 39 5.73 7.04 3.72
N GLN A 40 5.17 6.85 2.53
CA GLN A 40 5.75 6.13 1.40
C GLN A 40 5.18 6.67 0.10
N ASN A 41 6.01 6.97 -0.89
CA ASN A 41 5.52 7.25 -2.24
C ASN A 41 5.17 5.93 -2.93
N VAL A 42 4.00 5.37 -2.62
CA VAL A 42 3.58 4.03 -3.09
C VAL A 42 3.66 3.90 -4.60
N LYS A 43 3.23 4.93 -5.35
CA LYS A 43 3.34 4.92 -6.81
C LYS A 43 4.78 4.75 -7.26
N ALA A 44 5.70 5.58 -6.78
CA ALA A 44 7.11 5.50 -7.17
C ALA A 44 7.77 4.22 -6.65
N ALA A 45 7.51 3.83 -5.41
CA ALA A 45 8.02 2.61 -4.79
C ALA A 45 7.58 1.37 -5.59
N PHE A 46 6.32 1.31 -5.99
CA PHE A 46 5.81 0.22 -6.81
C PHE A 46 6.44 0.24 -8.21
N ASP A 47 6.37 1.39 -8.90
CA ASP A 47 6.79 1.54 -10.28
C ASP A 47 8.29 1.33 -10.51
N LEU A 48 9.12 1.84 -9.59
CA LEU A 48 10.57 1.87 -9.74
C LEU A 48 11.28 0.71 -9.04
N LEU A 49 10.69 0.17 -7.97
CA LEU A 49 11.36 -0.84 -7.13
C LEU A 49 10.65 -2.19 -7.23
N VAL A 50 9.36 -2.25 -6.92
CA VAL A 50 8.61 -3.52 -6.87
C VAL A 50 8.48 -4.15 -8.26
N LEU A 51 8.04 -3.37 -9.25
CA LEU A 51 7.87 -3.85 -10.61
C LEU A 51 9.20 -4.19 -11.28
N ASP A 52 10.24 -3.38 -11.04
CA ASP A 52 11.59 -3.63 -11.53
C ASP A 52 12.16 -4.93 -10.94
N TYR A 53 12.05 -5.11 -9.61
CA TYR A 53 12.46 -6.33 -8.93
C TYR A 53 11.73 -7.56 -9.49
N TRP A 54 10.41 -7.49 -9.64
CA TRP A 54 9.63 -8.58 -10.21
C TRP A 54 10.07 -8.90 -11.64
N THR A 55 10.25 -7.90 -12.48
CA THR A 55 10.60 -8.07 -13.89
C THR A 55 11.97 -8.71 -14.06
N LYS A 56 12.94 -8.30 -13.24
CA LYS A 56 14.32 -8.81 -13.29
C LYS A 56 14.47 -10.21 -12.69
N THR A 57 13.78 -10.49 -11.59
CA THR A 57 14.00 -11.72 -10.82
C THR A 57 12.98 -12.82 -11.12
N LYS A 58 11.76 -12.43 -11.55
CA LYS A 58 10.60 -13.33 -11.69
C LYS A 58 10.42 -14.26 -10.49
N ASN A 59 10.76 -13.77 -9.29
CA ASN A 59 10.77 -14.54 -8.05
C ASN A 59 9.34 -14.95 -7.68
N GLN A 60 8.99 -16.21 -7.91
CA GLN A 60 7.64 -16.75 -7.71
C GLN A 60 7.12 -16.64 -6.28
N THR A 61 8.01 -16.50 -5.29
CA THR A 61 7.62 -16.33 -3.88
C THR A 61 7.33 -14.88 -3.50
N PHE A 62 7.67 -13.92 -4.36
CA PHE A 62 7.62 -12.50 -4.03
C PHE A 62 6.21 -12.01 -3.74
N ALA A 63 5.22 -12.39 -4.57
CA ALA A 63 3.84 -11.96 -4.37
C ALA A 63 3.29 -12.38 -3.00
N VAL A 64 3.57 -13.62 -2.57
CA VAL A 64 3.19 -14.11 -1.25
C VAL A 64 3.90 -13.33 -0.15
N LYS A 65 5.22 -13.13 -0.27
CA LYS A 65 5.99 -12.35 0.72
C LYS A 65 5.47 -10.92 0.85
N PHE A 66 5.13 -10.29 -0.26
CA PHE A 66 4.60 -8.92 -0.29
C PHE A 66 3.23 -8.83 0.39
N ALA A 67 2.32 -9.78 0.12
CA ALA A 67 1.04 -9.89 0.83
C ALA A 67 1.24 -10.12 2.33
N THR A 68 2.11 -11.07 2.71
CA THR A 68 2.41 -11.37 4.10
C THR A 68 3.00 -10.16 4.83
N ALA A 69 3.82 -9.35 4.16
CA ALA A 69 4.34 -8.11 4.72
C ALA A 69 3.24 -7.07 4.99
N MET A 70 2.25 -6.94 4.10
CA MET A 70 1.08 -6.08 4.35
C MET A 70 0.26 -6.56 5.55
N LEU A 71 0.00 -7.87 5.64
CA LEU A 71 -0.72 -8.46 6.76
C LEU A 71 0.06 -8.28 8.07
N LYS A 72 1.38 -8.49 8.06
CA LYS A 72 2.26 -8.26 9.21
C LYS A 72 2.26 -6.79 9.64
N ALA A 73 2.28 -5.86 8.68
CA ALA A 73 2.20 -4.43 8.98
C ALA A 73 0.87 -4.09 9.65
N LEU A 74 -0.26 -4.61 9.15
CA LEU A 74 -1.55 -4.42 9.80
C LEU A 74 -1.60 -5.02 11.20
N ASP A 75 -1.05 -6.22 11.40
CA ASP A 75 -1.12 -6.95 12.67
C ASP A 75 -0.19 -6.36 13.75
N THR A 76 1.07 -6.07 13.40
CA THR A 76 2.14 -5.86 14.38
C THR A 76 2.71 -4.45 14.43
N TYR A 77 2.40 -3.58 13.45
CA TYR A 77 3.00 -2.26 13.42
C TYR A 77 2.46 -1.36 14.55
N PRO A 78 3.31 -0.67 15.33
CA PRO A 78 2.86 0.10 16.49
C PRO A 78 1.91 1.25 16.15
N ASP A 79 2.14 1.93 15.03
CA ASP A 79 1.27 3.02 14.55
C ASP A 79 0.20 2.45 13.60
N LYS A 80 -0.91 2.00 14.18
CA LYS A 80 -1.99 1.32 13.44
C LYS A 80 -2.58 2.19 12.34
N ASN A 81 -2.83 3.47 12.61
CA ASN A 81 -3.34 4.41 11.61
C ASN A 81 -2.41 4.53 10.40
N ARG A 82 -1.09 4.57 10.63
CA ARG A 82 -0.09 4.56 9.56
C ARG A 82 -0.13 3.27 8.74
N ALA A 83 -0.20 2.12 9.40
CA ALA A 83 -0.27 0.83 8.72
C ALA A 83 -1.53 0.71 7.86
N ILE A 84 -2.69 1.08 8.41
CA ILE A 84 -3.98 1.10 7.69
C ILE A 84 -3.90 2.02 6.47
N TYR A 85 -3.39 3.24 6.63
CA TYR A 85 -3.20 4.19 5.55
C TYR A 85 -2.31 3.65 4.44
N ALA A 86 -1.11 3.19 4.80
CA ALA A 86 -0.14 2.70 3.84
C ALA A 86 -0.66 1.48 3.07
N VAL A 87 -1.20 0.48 3.76
CA VAL A 87 -1.69 -0.75 3.13
C VAL A 87 -2.91 -0.48 2.25
N SER A 88 -3.81 0.42 2.67
CA SER A 88 -4.94 0.86 1.84
C SER A 88 -4.46 1.49 0.54
N TYR A 89 -3.41 2.32 0.59
CA TYR A 89 -2.85 2.97 -0.59
C TYR A 89 -2.12 1.97 -1.51
N TRP A 90 -1.39 1.00 -0.96
CA TRP A 90 -0.82 -0.10 -1.75
C TRP A 90 -1.90 -0.93 -2.46
N ILE A 91 -2.98 -1.30 -1.77
CA ILE A 91 -4.09 -2.04 -2.38
C ILE A 91 -4.74 -1.22 -3.49
N GLN A 92 -5.03 0.05 -3.24
CA GLN A 92 -5.60 0.94 -4.25
C GLN A 92 -4.72 1.03 -5.49
N TYR A 93 -3.42 1.25 -5.31
CA TYR A 93 -2.50 1.39 -6.42
C TYR A 93 -2.30 0.08 -7.18
N TYR A 94 -2.20 -1.05 -6.49
CA TYR A 94 -2.10 -2.37 -7.12
C TYR A 94 -3.35 -2.69 -7.95
N GLN A 95 -4.55 -2.36 -7.47
CA GLN A 95 -5.80 -2.53 -8.23
C GLN A 95 -5.83 -1.64 -9.47
N TYR A 96 -5.37 -0.39 -9.36
CA TYR A 96 -5.15 0.46 -10.54
C TYR A 96 -4.22 -0.22 -11.56
N CYS A 97 -3.09 -0.80 -11.13
CA CYS A 97 -2.17 -1.51 -12.03
C CYS A 97 -2.80 -2.75 -12.69
N LEU A 98 -3.64 -3.50 -11.97
CA LEU A 98 -4.37 -4.64 -12.55
C LEU A 98 -5.34 -4.22 -13.66
N ILE A 99 -6.05 -3.10 -13.49
CA ILE A 99 -6.90 -2.54 -14.55
C ILE A 99 -6.07 -2.18 -15.77
N GLN A 100 -4.91 -1.56 -15.58
CA GLN A 100 -4.00 -1.23 -16.67
C GLN A 100 -3.46 -2.49 -17.37
N LYS A 101 -3.17 -3.57 -16.62
CA LYS A 101 -2.83 -4.88 -17.19
C LYS A 101 -3.96 -5.41 -18.06
N LYS A 102 -5.21 -5.34 -17.60
CA LYS A 102 -6.40 -5.80 -18.34
C LYS A 102 -6.64 -4.99 -19.61
N SER A 103 -6.47 -3.67 -19.55
CA SER A 103 -6.72 -2.77 -20.69
C SER A 103 -5.58 -2.75 -21.71
N ASN A 104 -4.34 -2.96 -21.27
CA ASN A 104 -3.17 -3.05 -22.14
C ASN A 104 -2.21 -4.17 -21.67
N PRO A 105 -2.47 -5.42 -22.07
CA PRO A 105 -1.67 -6.58 -21.64
C PRO A 105 -0.21 -6.54 -22.09
N ASN A 106 0.13 -5.74 -23.11
CA ASN A 106 1.52 -5.56 -23.57
C ASN A 106 2.16 -4.28 -22.99
N GLY A 107 1.45 -3.58 -22.11
CA GLY A 107 1.92 -2.36 -21.46
C GLY A 107 2.82 -2.63 -20.25
N LYS A 108 3.15 -1.55 -19.54
CA LYS A 108 4.04 -1.55 -18.38
C LYS A 108 3.71 -2.63 -17.33
N TYR A 109 2.43 -2.90 -17.09
CA TYR A 109 1.97 -3.86 -16.07
C TYR A 109 1.54 -5.21 -16.67
N GLY A 110 1.81 -5.47 -17.95
CA GLY A 110 1.38 -6.69 -18.65
C GLY A 110 1.78 -7.98 -17.93
N ASP A 111 2.99 -7.98 -17.39
CA ASP A 111 3.57 -9.10 -16.66
C ASP A 111 3.33 -9.03 -15.14
N LEU A 112 2.44 -8.18 -14.64
CA LEU A 112 2.28 -7.98 -13.19
C LEU A 112 1.91 -9.29 -12.47
N PHE A 113 2.61 -9.55 -11.37
CA PHE A 113 2.36 -10.72 -10.50
C PHE A 113 0.96 -10.66 -9.89
N GLU A 114 0.44 -11.83 -9.51
CA GLU A 114 -0.84 -11.95 -8.83
C GLU A 114 -0.63 -12.19 -7.34
N MET A 115 -1.41 -11.50 -6.51
CA MET A 115 -1.30 -11.48 -5.06
C MET A 115 -2.68 -11.69 -4.44
N ASP A 116 -2.75 -12.38 -3.30
CA ASP A 116 -4.00 -12.49 -2.53
C ASP A 116 -4.37 -11.13 -1.92
N THR A 117 -5.26 -10.43 -2.61
CA THR A 117 -5.80 -9.15 -2.14
C THR A 117 -7.05 -9.31 -1.29
N ALA A 118 -7.70 -10.49 -1.31
CA ALA A 118 -8.89 -10.77 -0.52
C ALA A 118 -8.54 -10.95 0.96
N GLY A 119 -7.44 -11.65 1.27
CA GLY A 119 -6.92 -11.75 2.64
C GLY A 119 -6.58 -10.39 3.23
N ILE A 120 -5.91 -9.54 2.46
CA ILE A 120 -5.51 -8.19 2.89
C ILE A 120 -6.74 -7.30 3.09
N ALA A 121 -7.72 -7.36 2.18
CA ALA A 121 -8.95 -6.59 2.30
C ALA A 121 -9.76 -6.95 3.56
N ARG A 122 -9.84 -8.24 3.92
CA ARG A 122 -10.48 -8.66 5.18
C ARG A 122 -9.77 -8.07 6.40
N ALA A 123 -8.45 -8.11 6.42
CA ALA A 123 -7.66 -7.52 7.51
C ALA A 123 -7.83 -6.00 7.57
N LEU A 124 -7.79 -5.32 6.43
CA LEU A 124 -8.05 -3.88 6.33
C LEU A 124 -9.43 -3.50 6.86
N LYS A 125 -10.48 -4.23 6.44
CA LYS A 125 -11.84 -3.98 6.92
C LYS A 125 -11.92 -4.06 8.44
N HIS A 126 -11.37 -5.14 9.00
CA HIS A 126 -11.34 -5.34 10.46
C HIS A 126 -10.62 -4.19 11.18
N GLU A 127 -9.43 -3.79 10.70
CA GLU A 127 -8.65 -2.72 11.31
C GLU A 127 -9.31 -1.35 11.15
N LEU A 128 -9.96 -1.08 10.02
CA LEU A 128 -10.74 0.16 9.83
C LEU A 128 -11.90 0.24 10.84
N GLU A 129 -12.64 -0.85 11.01
CA GLU A 129 -13.75 -0.92 11.96
C GLU A 129 -13.28 -0.74 13.41
N ALA A 130 -12.19 -1.41 13.78
CA ALA A 130 -11.64 -1.38 15.13
C ALA A 130 -11.02 -0.02 15.50
N ASN A 131 -10.40 0.67 14.54
CA ASN A 131 -9.65 1.92 14.79
C ASN A 131 -10.40 3.19 14.35
N LYS A 132 -11.70 3.11 14.01
CA LYS A 132 -12.49 4.25 13.48
C LYS A 132 -12.31 5.54 14.28
N ALA A 133 -12.43 5.48 15.61
CA ALA A 133 -12.34 6.67 16.46
C ALA A 133 -10.94 7.31 16.42
N GLU A 134 -9.87 6.50 16.38
CA GLU A 134 -8.50 7.00 16.29
C GLU A 134 -8.22 7.59 14.91
N LEU A 135 -8.71 6.94 13.84
CA LEU A 135 -8.61 7.43 12.47
C LEU A 135 -9.31 8.78 12.26
N ILE A 136 -10.47 9.00 12.91
CA ILE A 136 -11.18 10.29 12.85
C ILE A 136 -10.34 11.43 13.44
N ASN A 137 -9.56 11.14 14.49
CA ASN A 137 -8.76 12.14 15.20
C ASN A 137 -7.37 12.34 14.60
N ASP A 138 -6.89 11.42 13.78
CA ASP A 138 -5.59 11.50 13.13
C ASP A 138 -5.70 12.29 11.82
N THR A 139 -5.02 13.44 11.77
CA THR A 139 -5.03 14.33 10.61
C THR A 139 -3.81 14.16 9.70
N ARG A 140 -2.86 13.29 10.09
CA ARG A 140 -1.68 13.02 9.27
C ARG A 140 -2.14 12.42 7.94
N TRP A 141 -1.69 12.97 6.82
CA TRP A 141 -2.03 12.50 5.47
C TRP A 141 -3.51 12.65 5.06
N ALA A 142 -4.34 13.27 5.89
CA ALA A 142 -5.73 13.59 5.53
C ALA A 142 -5.84 14.71 4.47
N GLY A 143 -4.71 15.36 4.15
CA GLY A 143 -4.66 16.59 3.38
C GLY A 143 -4.97 17.79 4.25
N GLU A 144 -5.44 18.86 3.62
CA GLU A 144 -5.87 20.06 4.34
C GLU A 144 -7.13 19.80 5.20
N SER A 145 -7.27 20.49 6.32
CA SER A 145 -8.39 20.30 7.26
C SER A 145 -9.77 20.66 6.69
N TRP A 146 -9.83 21.42 5.59
CA TRP A 146 -11.07 21.64 4.84
C TRP A 146 -11.43 20.48 3.91
N ASN A 147 -10.45 19.65 3.54
CA ASN A 147 -10.60 18.49 2.66
C ASN A 147 -11.00 17.22 3.43
N SER A 148 -10.75 17.19 4.73
CA SER A 148 -11.33 16.18 5.60
C SER A 148 -11.74 16.69 6.98
N LYS A 149 -13.03 16.48 7.32
CA LYS A 149 -13.59 16.82 8.63
C LYS A 149 -13.44 15.70 9.66
N GLN A 150 -13.07 14.50 9.21
CA GLN A 150 -12.93 13.29 10.02
C GLN A 150 -11.54 12.68 9.83
N GLY A 151 -10.49 13.51 9.79
CA GLY A 151 -9.10 13.05 9.75
C GLY A 151 -8.83 12.04 8.65
N LEU A 152 -8.18 10.93 9.00
CA LEU A 152 -7.87 9.84 8.07
C LEU A 152 -9.08 9.01 7.66
N TRP A 153 -10.18 9.06 8.41
CA TRP A 153 -11.36 8.23 8.13
C TRP A 153 -11.95 8.51 6.74
N GLU A 154 -12.24 9.76 6.40
CA GLU A 154 -12.82 10.12 5.10
C GLU A 154 -11.94 9.76 3.89
N PRO A 155 -10.63 10.09 3.84
CA PRO A 155 -9.79 9.65 2.73
C PRO A 155 -9.70 8.13 2.63
N LEU A 156 -9.63 7.40 3.75
CA LEU A 156 -9.67 5.93 3.74
C LEU A 156 -11.00 5.39 3.19
N MET A 157 -12.13 6.00 3.54
CA MET A 157 -13.43 5.61 2.99
C MET A 157 -13.51 5.87 1.48
N ARG A 158 -13.00 7.02 1.02
CA ARG A 158 -12.88 7.30 -0.42
C ARG A 158 -11.99 6.29 -1.14
N MET A 159 -10.88 5.86 -0.52
CA MET A 159 -10.02 4.83 -1.08
C MET A 159 -10.74 3.47 -1.14
N ALA A 160 -11.37 3.04 -0.06
CA ALA A 160 -12.10 1.76 0.02
C ALA A 160 -13.23 1.68 -1.00
N LEU A 161 -14.08 2.71 -1.05
CA LEU A 161 -15.14 2.84 -2.04
C LEU A 161 -14.58 2.88 -3.46
N GLY A 162 -13.50 3.63 -3.69
CA GLY A 162 -12.82 3.68 -4.98
C GLY A 162 -12.32 2.30 -5.43
N VAL A 163 -11.74 1.51 -4.52
CA VAL A 163 -11.29 0.15 -4.85
C VAL A 163 -12.47 -0.75 -5.22
N ARG A 164 -13.54 -0.74 -4.41
CA ARG A 164 -14.70 -1.59 -4.66
C ARG A 164 -15.47 -1.17 -5.93
N ASP A 165 -15.82 0.12 -6.02
CA ASP A 165 -16.81 0.61 -6.98
C ASP A 165 -16.19 1.01 -8.33
N LYS A 166 -14.96 1.54 -8.31
CA LYS A 166 -14.27 1.98 -9.54
C LYS A 166 -13.32 0.94 -10.08
N PHE A 167 -12.65 0.20 -9.19
CA PHE A 167 -11.62 -0.76 -9.60
C PHE A 167 -12.11 -2.21 -9.62
N GLU A 168 -13.35 -2.47 -9.22
CA GLU A 168 -13.91 -3.83 -9.08
C GLU A 168 -12.98 -4.74 -8.26
N GLY A 169 -12.26 -4.13 -7.31
CA GLY A 169 -11.28 -4.78 -6.45
C GLY A 169 -11.93 -5.42 -5.22
N PRO A 170 -11.13 -5.96 -4.28
CA PRO A 170 -11.67 -6.57 -3.08
C PRO A 170 -12.35 -5.53 -2.20
N ASP A 171 -13.46 -5.91 -1.59
CA ASP A 171 -14.22 -5.04 -0.69
C ASP A 171 -13.57 -5.01 0.71
N PHE A 172 -13.15 -3.82 1.12
CA PHE A 172 -12.72 -3.53 2.49
C PHE A 172 -13.46 -2.32 3.09
N VAL A 173 -14.64 -1.98 2.55
CA VAL A 173 -15.50 -0.94 3.11
C VAL A 173 -16.03 -1.45 4.47
N PRO A 174 -15.82 -0.69 5.57
CA PRO A 174 -16.37 -1.01 6.88
C PRO A 174 -17.89 -1.09 6.88
N ASP A 175 -18.46 -1.99 7.67
CA ASP A 175 -19.92 -2.08 7.83
C ASP A 175 -20.48 -0.97 8.74
N ASN A 176 -19.61 -0.34 9.54
CA ASN A 176 -19.97 0.65 10.56
C ASN A 176 -19.85 2.11 10.09
N LEU A 177 -20.18 2.41 8.83
CA LEU A 177 -20.11 3.76 8.23
C LEU A 177 -20.76 4.84 9.11
#